data_AF-A0A2R6JP14-F1
#
_entry.id   AF-A0A2R6JP14-F1
#
_cell.length_a   1.000
_cell.length_b   1.000
_cell.length_c   1.000
_cell.angle_alpha   90.00
_cell.angle_beta   90.00
_cell.angle_gamma   90.00
#
_symmetry.space_group_name_H-M   'P 1'
#
loop_
_entity.id
_entity.type
_entity.pdbx_description
1 polymer ?
#
loop_
_entity_poly.entity_id
_entity_poly.type
_entity_poly.pdbx_seq_one_letter_code
_entity_poly.pdbx_strand_id
1 'polypeptide(L)'
;MVHGLQDWNVDPSQVYPWTKALREAGVKTHVYFGQFDHRYPDDGRIKNNDDELTAAFNPDWADFLLKWFESELKNRDPEDIDDVLPAETDDSNPTDPFAARVHAQASGGEWYTADEWPPAEAEPTAFYLGSGGGLRTDPDEETSQETVYVDATRRYDPTQPSDPEPGCRACATFESEPFKAEFRFAGEPVVRVTATPTGPGGHLTAYVYAVDEEGDAERLGWGQVDLRYAQDGPEADTVVPGEPIDVSLPIEPLDAVVETGQRLAVVLHQGTVGGRTYSPTPTPVTVETGGDNGLFLRGWGGDLPAPEAVPTGTREVDASAYTGGQTSRQTVVVDTPIEGPVEDVVPASWNVYVEDSPDVSRPRRAPVRRTTTSLAPPRYASTASGGR
;
A
#
# COMPACT_ATOMS: atom_id res chain seq x y z
N MET A 1 -4.76 4.90 -20.17
CA MET A 1 -4.89 4.67 -18.72
C MET A 1 -4.48 5.94 -18.02
N VAL A 2 -5.28 6.41 -17.06
CA VAL A 2 -4.99 7.61 -16.26
C VAL A 2 -5.16 7.19 -14.81
N HIS A 3 -4.18 7.48 -13.96
CA HIS A 3 -4.28 7.14 -12.55
C HIS A 3 -3.41 8.03 -11.67
N GLY A 4 -3.87 8.26 -10.45
CA GLY A 4 -3.08 8.90 -9.41
C GLY A 4 -2.28 7.85 -8.66
N LEU A 5 -0.97 7.99 -8.56
CA LEU A 5 -0.09 7.14 -7.75
C LEU A 5 -0.31 7.37 -6.24
N GLN A 6 -1.02 8.44 -5.87
CA GLN A 6 -1.47 8.72 -4.51
C GLN A 6 -2.98 8.52 -4.33
N ASP A 7 -3.64 7.79 -5.25
CA ASP A 7 -5.04 7.41 -5.11
C ASP A 7 -5.17 6.23 -4.13
N TRP A 8 -5.55 6.52 -2.89
CA TRP A 8 -5.74 5.51 -1.84
C TRP A 8 -7.19 5.04 -1.69
N ASN A 9 -8.05 5.42 -2.63
CA ASN A 9 -9.43 4.93 -2.73
C ASN A 9 -9.50 3.82 -3.79
N VAL A 10 -8.93 4.07 -4.97
CA VAL A 10 -8.69 3.06 -6.01
C VAL A 10 -7.19 2.92 -6.16
N ASP A 11 -6.62 1.98 -5.42
CA ASP A 11 -5.17 1.81 -5.32
C ASP A 11 -4.51 1.58 -6.70
N PRO A 12 -3.27 2.08 -6.94
CA PRO A 12 -2.59 1.95 -8.24
C PRO A 12 -2.43 0.49 -8.72
N SER A 13 -2.36 -0.47 -7.80
CA SER A 13 -2.36 -1.91 -8.09
C SER A 13 -3.56 -2.38 -8.92
N GLN A 14 -4.69 -1.66 -8.86
CA GLN A 14 -5.88 -1.98 -9.66
C GLN A 14 -5.74 -1.58 -11.13
N VAL A 15 -4.82 -0.66 -11.45
CA VAL A 15 -4.71 -0.05 -12.78
C VAL A 15 -3.44 -0.45 -13.50
N TYR A 16 -2.30 -0.47 -12.80
CA TYR A 16 -1.01 -0.72 -13.43
C TYR A 16 -0.94 -2.05 -14.21
N PRO A 17 -1.43 -3.20 -13.71
CA PRO A 17 -1.39 -4.47 -14.44
C PRO A 17 -2.07 -4.43 -15.82
N TRP A 18 -3.09 -3.59 -15.99
CA TRP A 18 -3.80 -3.43 -17.25
C TRP A 18 -2.98 -2.70 -18.31
N THR A 19 -2.01 -1.86 -17.91
CA THR A 19 -1.19 -1.11 -18.87
C THR A 19 -0.41 -2.06 -19.79
N LYS A 20 0.16 -3.12 -19.22
CA LYS A 20 0.88 -4.16 -19.97
C LYS A 20 -0.09 -5.09 -20.70
N ALA A 21 -1.14 -5.57 -20.03
CA ALA A 21 -2.10 -6.50 -20.62
C ALA A 21 -2.79 -5.94 -21.88
N LEU A 22 -3.17 -4.66 -21.87
CA LEU A 22 -3.79 -3.99 -23.03
C LEU A 22 -2.80 -3.89 -24.20
N ARG A 23 -1.53 -3.55 -23.92
CA ARG A 23 -0.48 -3.46 -24.94
C ARG A 23 -0.18 -4.82 -25.56
N GLU A 24 -0.07 -5.87 -24.74
CA GLU A 24 0.13 -7.25 -25.22
C GLU A 24 -1.04 -7.76 -26.08
N ALA A 25 -2.25 -7.30 -25.80
CA ALA A 25 -3.43 -7.56 -26.62
C ALA A 25 -3.48 -6.73 -27.93
N GLY A 26 -2.48 -5.87 -28.19
CA GLY A 26 -2.42 -5.02 -29.38
C GLY A 26 -3.33 -3.80 -29.32
N VAL A 27 -3.85 -3.43 -28.14
CA VAL A 27 -4.67 -2.22 -27.95
C VAL A 27 -3.75 -1.00 -27.88
N LYS A 28 -4.02 0.02 -28.71
CA LYS A 28 -3.32 1.32 -28.64
C LYS A 28 -3.50 1.90 -27.24
N THR A 29 -2.42 2.00 -26.48
CA THR A 29 -2.46 2.32 -25.04
C THR A 29 -1.46 3.40 -24.69
N HIS A 30 -1.95 4.51 -24.16
CA HIS A 30 -1.17 5.54 -23.47
C HIS A 30 -1.40 5.47 -21.97
N VAL A 31 -0.43 5.96 -21.19
CA VAL A 31 -0.48 5.98 -19.72
C VAL A 31 -0.21 7.40 -19.23
N TYR A 32 -1.02 7.84 -18.28
CA TYR A 32 -0.84 9.08 -17.53
C TYR A 32 -0.84 8.73 -16.04
N PHE A 33 0.31 8.82 -15.39
CA PHE A 33 0.47 8.58 -13.95
C PHE A 33 0.94 9.86 -13.27
N GLY A 34 0.21 10.35 -12.29
CA GLY A 34 0.60 11.56 -11.54
C GLY A 34 0.55 11.34 -10.03
N GLN A 35 1.09 12.25 -9.24
CA GLN A 35 1.05 12.17 -7.77
C GLN A 35 -0.26 12.68 -7.16
N PHE A 36 -1.27 12.94 -7.99
CA PHE A 36 -2.61 13.33 -7.53
C PHE A 36 -3.35 12.17 -6.84
N ASP A 37 -4.37 12.51 -6.04
CA ASP A 37 -5.24 11.53 -5.36
C ASP A 37 -6.34 10.99 -6.31
N HIS A 38 -7.54 10.64 -5.82
CA HIS A 38 -8.64 10.12 -6.64
C HIS A 38 -9.25 11.21 -7.57
N ARG A 39 -8.44 11.71 -8.51
CA ARG A 39 -8.67 12.91 -9.35
C ARG A 39 -8.03 12.77 -10.74
N TYR A 40 -7.95 13.88 -11.45
CA TYR A 40 -7.43 14.00 -12.82
C TYR A 40 -6.15 14.85 -12.88
N PRO A 41 -5.30 14.67 -13.91
CA PRO A 41 -4.06 15.43 -14.06
C PRO A 41 -4.23 16.95 -14.12
N ASP A 42 -5.37 17.45 -14.59
CA ASP A 42 -5.70 18.88 -14.67
C ASP A 42 -6.45 19.43 -13.43
N ASP A 43 -6.71 18.59 -12.41
CA ASP A 43 -7.07 19.08 -11.06
C ASP A 43 -5.79 19.28 -10.22
N GLY A 44 -4.81 18.37 -10.37
CA GLY A 44 -3.44 18.53 -9.88
C GLY A 44 -3.25 18.57 -8.37
N ARG A 45 -4.32 18.33 -7.59
CA ARG A 45 -4.27 18.31 -6.13
C ARG A 45 -3.74 16.97 -5.62
N ILE A 46 -2.70 17.07 -4.80
CA ILE A 46 -2.23 16.00 -3.91
C ILE A 46 -3.08 16.12 -2.63
N LYS A 47 -3.51 15.00 -2.02
CA LYS A 47 -4.41 14.87 -0.84
C LYS A 47 -4.72 16.16 -0.03
N ASN A 48 -6.00 16.43 0.25
CA ASN A 48 -6.64 17.20 1.36
C ASN A 48 -5.91 18.36 2.11
N ASN A 49 -4.79 18.89 1.63
CA ASN A 49 -4.16 20.11 2.13
C ASN A 49 -4.43 21.22 1.11
N ASP A 50 -5.17 22.24 1.55
CA ASP A 50 -5.56 23.39 0.73
C ASP A 50 -4.37 24.30 0.34
N ASP A 51 -3.14 23.96 0.74
CA ASP A 51 -1.93 24.78 0.55
C ASP A 51 -1.05 24.34 -0.64
N GLU A 52 -1.24 23.13 -1.21
CA GLU A 52 -0.48 22.60 -2.37
C GLU A 52 -1.36 22.36 -3.61
N LEU A 53 -2.20 23.34 -3.94
CA LEU A 53 -3.35 23.17 -4.83
C LEU A 53 -3.05 22.74 -6.28
N THR A 54 -1.80 22.61 -6.72
CA THR A 54 -1.47 22.22 -8.11
C THR A 54 -0.13 21.47 -8.27
N ALA A 55 0.45 20.90 -7.21
CA ALA A 55 1.76 20.23 -7.30
C ALA A 55 1.78 19.07 -8.31
N ALA A 56 0.63 18.43 -8.57
CA ALA A 56 0.46 17.37 -9.56
C ALA A 56 -0.25 17.84 -10.85
N PHE A 57 -0.40 19.14 -11.07
CA PHE A 57 -1.09 19.67 -12.24
C PHE A 57 -0.27 19.44 -13.51
N ASN A 58 -0.91 18.90 -14.55
CA ASN A 58 -0.34 18.77 -15.89
C ASN A 58 -1.21 19.56 -16.89
N PRO A 59 -0.72 20.68 -17.43
CA PRO A 59 -1.47 21.51 -18.37
C PRO A 59 -1.76 20.80 -19.70
N ASP A 60 -0.90 19.88 -20.11
CA ASP A 60 -0.96 19.22 -21.42
C ASP A 60 -2.04 18.13 -21.48
N TRP A 61 -2.64 17.76 -20.35
CA TRP A 61 -3.64 16.71 -20.27
C TRP A 61 -4.86 16.95 -21.16
N ALA A 62 -5.38 18.17 -21.17
CA ALA A 62 -6.53 18.52 -22.00
C ALA A 62 -6.19 18.47 -23.49
N ASP A 63 -4.98 18.91 -23.86
CA ASP A 63 -4.47 18.89 -25.23
C ASP A 63 -4.23 17.45 -25.70
N PHE A 64 -3.68 16.59 -24.84
CA PHE A 64 -3.56 15.15 -25.08
C PHE A 64 -4.93 14.52 -25.37
N LEU A 65 -5.93 14.78 -24.53
CA LEU A 65 -7.28 14.23 -24.70
C LEU A 65 -7.93 14.70 -26.00
N LEU A 66 -7.81 16.00 -26.31
CA LEU A 66 -8.35 16.56 -27.55
C LEU A 66 -7.69 15.89 -28.76
N LYS A 67 -6.36 15.82 -28.79
CA LYS A 67 -5.61 15.16 -29.85
C LYS A 67 -6.00 13.68 -29.99
N TRP A 68 -6.24 12.99 -28.87
CA TRP A 68 -6.69 11.59 -28.85
C TRP A 68 -8.06 11.42 -29.49
N PHE A 69 -9.03 12.24 -29.10
CA PHE A 69 -10.38 12.15 -29.64
C PHE A 69 -10.46 12.56 -31.11
N GLU A 70 -9.70 13.55 -31.54
CA GLU A 70 -9.57 13.90 -32.96
C GLU A 70 -9.00 12.73 -33.79
N SER A 71 -7.96 12.05 -33.27
CA SER A 71 -7.38 10.86 -33.90
C SER A 71 -8.40 9.71 -33.97
N GLU A 72 -8.92 9.26 -32.82
CA GLU A 72 -9.69 8.01 -32.73
C GLU A 72 -11.16 8.17 -33.18
N LEU A 73 -11.79 9.33 -32.94
CA LEU A 73 -13.21 9.53 -33.27
C LEU A 73 -13.42 10.15 -34.66
N LYS A 74 -12.45 10.91 -35.17
CA LYS A 74 -12.53 11.53 -36.51
C LYS A 74 -11.56 10.94 -37.52
N ASN A 75 -10.77 9.92 -37.15
CA ASN A 75 -9.77 9.27 -38.00
C ASN A 75 -8.78 10.27 -38.61
N ARG A 76 -8.39 11.28 -37.83
CA ARG A 76 -7.35 12.23 -38.23
C ARG A 76 -5.99 11.66 -37.92
N ASP A 77 -5.01 11.94 -38.77
CA ASP A 77 -3.62 11.61 -38.46
C ASP A 77 -3.16 12.49 -37.28
N PRO A 78 -2.64 11.92 -36.17
CA PRO A 78 -2.07 12.70 -35.07
C PRO A 78 -1.10 13.80 -35.51
N GLU A 79 -0.32 13.59 -36.58
CA GLU A 79 0.62 14.58 -37.11
C GLU A 79 -0.08 15.83 -37.70
N ASP A 80 -1.37 15.73 -38.04
CA ASP A 80 -2.17 16.78 -38.67
C ASP A 80 -3.16 17.48 -37.71
N ILE A 81 -3.04 17.29 -36.39
CA ILE A 81 -4.03 17.78 -35.39
C ILE A 81 -3.55 19.07 -34.68
N ASP A 82 -2.43 19.65 -35.07
CA ASP A 82 -1.91 20.89 -34.46
C ASP A 82 -2.80 22.13 -34.73
N ASP A 83 -3.80 22.02 -35.60
CA ASP A 83 -4.76 23.09 -35.94
C ASP A 83 -5.84 23.33 -34.87
N VAL A 84 -6.09 22.36 -33.99
CA VAL A 84 -7.09 22.46 -32.91
C VAL A 84 -6.47 22.70 -31.54
N LEU A 85 -5.15 22.56 -31.43
CA LEU A 85 -4.41 22.91 -30.23
C LEU A 85 -4.28 24.44 -30.18
N PRO A 86 -4.36 25.07 -28.98
CA PRO A 86 -4.20 26.51 -28.86
C PRO A 86 -2.85 26.94 -29.43
N ALA A 87 -2.82 28.01 -30.22
CA ALA A 87 -1.56 28.60 -30.66
C ALA A 87 -0.80 29.11 -29.42
N GLU A 88 0.40 28.57 -29.22
CA GLU A 88 1.34 28.80 -28.11
C GLU A 88 1.28 30.22 -27.52
N THR A 89 1.05 30.33 -26.21
CA THR A 89 1.13 31.62 -25.48
C THR A 89 2.41 31.80 -24.65
N ASP A 90 3.34 30.84 -24.66
CA ASP A 90 4.60 30.95 -23.93
C ASP A 90 5.69 30.13 -24.63
N ASP A 91 6.94 30.52 -24.44
CA ASP A 91 8.12 30.19 -25.25
C ASP A 91 8.64 28.74 -25.06
N SER A 92 7.80 27.84 -24.56
CA SER A 92 8.08 26.40 -24.48
C SER A 92 7.81 25.74 -25.82
N ASN A 93 8.79 24.98 -26.32
CA ASN A 93 8.68 24.19 -27.54
C ASN A 93 7.42 23.29 -27.46
N PRO A 94 6.50 23.29 -28.45
CA PRO A 94 5.31 22.44 -28.40
C PRO A 94 5.75 21.00 -28.27
N THR A 95 5.44 20.40 -27.12
CA THR A 95 5.69 18.97 -26.91
C THR A 95 4.50 18.25 -27.49
N ASP A 96 4.66 17.54 -28.60
CA ASP A 96 3.60 16.69 -29.11
C ASP A 96 3.15 15.74 -27.99
N PRO A 97 1.91 15.82 -27.49
CA PRO A 97 1.47 15.02 -26.36
C PRO A 97 1.44 13.52 -26.72
N PHE A 98 1.53 13.15 -28.00
CA PHE A 98 1.70 11.77 -28.47
C PHE A 98 3.14 11.33 -28.74
N ALA A 99 4.13 12.21 -28.58
CA ALA A 99 5.54 11.85 -28.79
C ALA A 99 5.98 10.69 -27.88
N ALA A 100 5.31 10.50 -26.75
CA ALA A 100 5.57 9.45 -25.79
C ALA A 100 4.29 8.69 -25.40
N ARG A 101 4.47 7.41 -25.03
CA ARG A 101 3.37 6.53 -24.60
C ARG A 101 3.02 6.68 -23.13
N VAL A 102 3.95 7.19 -22.34
CA VAL A 102 3.82 7.39 -20.91
C VAL A 102 4.10 8.86 -20.62
N HIS A 103 3.20 9.44 -19.84
CA HIS A 103 3.39 10.68 -19.10
C HIS A 103 3.32 10.31 -17.62
N ALA A 104 4.40 10.52 -16.89
CA ALA A 104 4.51 10.11 -15.50
C ALA A 104 5.03 11.28 -14.65
N GLN A 105 4.65 11.32 -13.38
CA GLN A 105 5.14 12.28 -12.41
C GLN A 105 5.88 11.58 -11.28
N ALA A 106 7.11 11.99 -11.02
CA ALA A 106 7.88 11.53 -9.86
C ALA A 106 7.29 12.11 -8.56
N SER A 107 7.55 11.49 -7.41
CA SER A 107 7.12 12.04 -6.11
C SER A 107 7.73 13.42 -5.80
N GLY A 108 8.88 13.76 -6.39
CA GLY A 108 9.47 15.11 -6.34
C GLY A 108 8.68 16.19 -7.11
N GLY A 109 7.64 15.78 -7.86
CA GLY A 109 6.75 16.68 -8.60
C GLY A 109 7.11 16.87 -10.06
N GLU A 110 8.24 16.34 -10.54
CA GLU A 110 8.62 16.46 -11.95
C GLU A 110 7.78 15.54 -12.86
N TRP A 111 7.12 16.15 -13.85
CA TRP A 111 6.54 15.43 -14.97
C TRP A 111 7.61 15.06 -16.00
N TYR A 112 7.53 13.83 -16.50
CA TYR A 112 8.40 13.34 -17.54
C TYR A 112 7.64 12.45 -18.52
N THR A 113 8.25 12.23 -19.69
CA THR A 113 7.71 11.37 -20.73
C THR A 113 8.62 10.16 -20.96
N ALA A 114 8.02 9.02 -21.32
CA ALA A 114 8.75 7.79 -21.62
C ALA A 114 7.99 6.90 -22.60
N ASP A 115 8.70 5.95 -23.23
CA ASP A 115 8.09 4.92 -24.06
C ASP A 115 7.39 3.82 -23.23
N GLU A 116 7.88 3.59 -22.01
CA GLU A 116 7.39 2.58 -21.08
C GLU A 116 7.55 3.03 -19.63
N TRP A 117 6.78 2.40 -18.75
CA TRP A 117 6.82 2.63 -17.31
C TRP A 117 6.83 1.27 -16.60
N PRO A 118 7.73 1.02 -15.63
CA PRO A 118 8.87 1.88 -15.24
C PRO A 118 9.80 2.22 -16.41
N PRO A 119 10.52 3.35 -16.37
CA PRO A 119 11.38 3.76 -17.48
C PRO A 119 12.50 2.74 -17.72
N ALA A 120 13.01 2.69 -18.95
CA ALA A 120 14.00 1.68 -19.38
C ALA A 120 15.31 1.72 -18.59
N GLU A 121 15.67 2.87 -18.03
CA GLU A 121 16.83 3.08 -17.16
C GLU A 121 16.65 2.53 -15.73
N ALA A 122 15.43 2.18 -15.32
CA ALA A 122 15.16 1.60 -14.01
C ALA A 122 15.67 0.15 -13.95
N GLU A 123 16.73 -0.08 -13.20
CA GLU A 123 17.39 -1.37 -13.08
C GLU A 123 16.99 -2.11 -11.79
N PRO A 124 16.91 -3.46 -11.80
CA PRO A 124 16.66 -4.22 -10.59
C PRO A 124 17.65 -3.85 -9.48
N THR A 125 17.12 -3.40 -8.35
CA THR A 125 17.89 -2.94 -7.18
C THR A 125 17.32 -3.60 -5.92
N ALA A 126 18.22 -4.04 -5.04
CA ALA A 126 17.85 -4.70 -3.79
C ALA A 126 18.39 -3.90 -2.60
N PHE A 127 17.55 -3.80 -1.58
CA PHE A 127 17.85 -3.20 -0.29
C PHE A 127 17.51 -4.22 0.81
N TYR A 128 18.53 -4.87 1.36
CA TYR A 128 18.41 -5.93 2.36
C TYR A 128 18.13 -5.35 3.75
N LEU A 129 17.24 -6.03 4.48
CA LEU A 129 16.86 -5.71 5.85
C LEU A 129 17.97 -6.19 6.79
N GLY A 130 18.99 -5.37 7.03
CA GLY A 130 20.15 -5.74 7.83
C GLY A 130 19.80 -6.14 9.26
N SER A 131 20.57 -7.06 9.81
CA SER A 131 20.42 -7.64 11.16
C SER A 131 20.50 -6.60 12.28
N GLY A 132 21.18 -5.48 12.04
CA GLY A 132 21.31 -4.34 12.96
C GLY A 132 20.31 -3.20 12.74
N GLY A 133 19.27 -3.39 11.91
CA GLY A 133 18.29 -2.34 11.59
C GLY A 133 18.72 -1.36 10.50
N GLY A 134 19.80 -1.66 9.77
CA GLY A 134 20.20 -0.91 8.58
C GLY A 134 19.56 -1.47 7.32
N LEU A 135 19.23 -0.62 6.35
CA LEU A 135 18.79 -0.99 5.01
C LEU A 135 20.00 -0.94 4.05
N ARG A 136 20.42 -2.10 3.54
CA ARG A 136 21.78 -2.28 2.97
C ARG A 136 21.72 -2.76 1.52
N THR A 137 22.75 -2.44 0.74
CA THR A 137 22.87 -2.89 -0.66
C THR A 137 23.48 -4.29 -0.80
N ASP A 138 24.17 -4.77 0.24
CA ASP A 138 24.66 -6.13 0.37
C ASP A 138 23.96 -6.84 1.53
N PRO A 139 23.64 -8.14 1.40
CA PRO A 139 23.00 -8.92 2.45
C PRO A 139 23.98 -9.20 3.61
N ASP A 140 23.46 -9.27 4.84
CA ASP A 140 24.23 -9.79 5.97
C ASP A 140 24.28 -11.33 5.89
N GLU A 141 25.45 -11.94 6.11
CA GLU A 141 25.56 -13.41 6.15
C GLU A 141 24.79 -14.02 7.32
N GLU A 142 24.72 -13.30 8.45
CA GLU A 142 24.01 -13.73 9.65
C GLU A 142 22.59 -13.18 9.66
N THR A 143 21.65 -13.99 10.14
CA THR A 143 20.25 -13.62 10.32
C THR A 143 19.93 -13.29 11.77
N SER A 144 19.03 -12.33 11.99
CA SER A 144 18.44 -12.02 13.30
C SER A 144 16.91 -12.01 13.20
N GLN A 145 16.23 -11.64 14.28
CA GLN A 145 14.77 -11.65 14.36
C GLN A 145 14.25 -10.39 15.02
N GLU A 146 13.19 -9.82 14.45
CA GLU A 146 12.42 -8.72 15.03
C GLU A 146 10.98 -9.13 15.24
N THR A 147 10.30 -8.62 16.27
CA THR A 147 8.89 -8.95 16.52
C THR A 147 8.01 -7.74 16.29
N VAL A 148 7.09 -7.86 15.33
CA VAL A 148 6.10 -6.84 15.01
C VAL A 148 4.75 -7.23 15.60
N TYR A 149 4.00 -6.24 16.08
CA TYR A 149 2.71 -6.46 16.74
C TYR A 149 1.85 -5.21 16.64
N VAL A 150 0.57 -5.32 16.99
CA VAL A 150 -0.32 -4.16 17.11
C VAL A 150 -0.11 -3.52 18.49
N ASP A 151 0.25 -2.24 18.51
CA ASP A 151 0.36 -1.49 19.75
C ASP A 151 -1.03 -1.23 20.37
N ALA A 152 -1.37 -2.01 21.40
CA ALA A 152 -2.63 -1.88 22.14
C ALA A 152 -2.77 -0.55 22.91
N THR A 153 -1.70 0.23 23.07
CA THR A 153 -1.71 1.54 23.72
C THR A 153 -1.99 2.68 22.76
N ARG A 154 -1.85 2.44 21.44
CA ARG A 154 -2.24 3.42 20.42
C ARG A 154 -3.76 3.50 20.43
N ARG A 155 -4.29 4.61 20.94
CA ARG A 155 -5.73 4.88 20.91
C ARG A 155 -6.12 5.01 19.45
N TYR A 156 -6.74 3.98 18.90
CA TYR A 156 -7.22 3.99 17.53
C TYR A 156 -8.17 5.17 17.34
N ASP A 157 -7.71 6.19 16.63
CA ASP A 157 -8.54 7.27 16.16
C ASP A 157 -8.99 6.92 14.73
N PRO A 158 -10.25 6.51 14.52
CA PRO A 158 -10.77 6.22 13.19
C PRO A 158 -10.79 7.44 12.26
N THR A 159 -10.58 8.65 12.80
CA THR A 159 -10.56 9.90 12.04
C THR A 159 -9.15 10.35 11.67
N GLN A 160 -8.12 9.84 12.36
CA GLN A 160 -6.70 10.12 12.09
C GLN A 160 -5.83 8.91 12.48
N PRO A 161 -5.93 7.78 11.76
CA PRO A 161 -5.04 6.66 12.00
C PRO A 161 -3.65 7.06 11.48
N SER A 162 -2.70 7.30 12.39
CA SER A 162 -1.33 7.60 12.01
C SER A 162 -0.58 6.32 11.66
N ASP A 163 0.07 6.34 10.49
CA ASP A 163 0.91 5.25 10.01
C ASP A 163 2.04 4.96 11.01
N PRO A 164 2.56 3.71 11.09
CA PRO A 164 3.78 3.46 11.84
C PRO A 164 4.97 4.11 11.11
N GLU A 165 5.51 5.16 11.71
CA GLU A 165 6.72 5.83 11.23
C GLU A 165 7.99 5.11 11.73
N PRO A 166 9.15 5.38 11.10
CA PRO A 166 10.44 4.89 11.58
C PRO A 166 10.65 5.10 13.09
N GLY A 167 11.14 4.06 13.77
CA GLY A 167 11.39 4.09 15.22
C GLY A 167 10.17 3.78 16.09
N CYS A 168 9.05 3.37 15.50
CA CYS A 168 7.88 2.97 16.29
C CYS A 168 8.15 1.73 17.16
N ARG A 169 7.48 1.64 18.31
CA ARG A 169 7.73 0.60 19.31
C ARG A 169 7.29 -0.82 18.88
N ALA A 170 6.30 -0.90 18.00
CA ALA A 170 5.64 -2.15 17.63
C ALA A 170 5.94 -2.59 16.18
N CYS A 171 6.96 -1.97 15.57
CA CYS A 171 7.44 -2.27 14.23
C CYS A 171 8.92 -2.66 14.24
N ALA A 172 9.35 -3.25 13.13
CA ALA A 172 10.75 -3.35 12.76
C ALA A 172 11.04 -2.23 11.76
N THR A 173 12.07 -1.44 12.01
CA THR A 173 12.48 -0.30 11.15
C THR A 173 13.86 -0.58 10.59
N PHE A 174 14.02 -0.37 9.29
CA PHE A 174 15.29 -0.51 8.58
C PHE A 174 15.56 0.76 7.79
N GLU A 175 16.69 1.42 8.04
CA GLU A 175 17.02 2.69 7.40
C GLU A 175 18.36 2.62 6.67
N SER A 176 18.44 3.20 5.48
CA SER A 176 19.67 3.28 4.72
C SER A 176 20.59 4.36 5.31
N GLU A 177 21.85 4.36 4.89
CA GLU A 177 22.64 5.58 4.97
C GLU A 177 22.04 6.66 4.05
N PRO A 178 22.28 7.95 4.33
CA PRO A 178 21.86 9.04 3.47
C PRO A 178 22.38 8.89 2.04
N PHE A 179 21.52 9.17 1.07
CA PHE A 179 21.88 9.14 -0.34
C PHE A 179 22.79 10.33 -0.69
N LYS A 180 23.86 10.07 -1.45
CA LYS A 180 24.85 11.09 -1.85
C LYS A 180 24.42 11.88 -3.09
N ALA A 181 23.43 11.37 -3.80
CA ALA A 181 22.79 11.97 -4.96
C ALA A 181 21.35 11.45 -5.00
N GLU A 182 20.46 12.20 -5.64
CA GLU A 182 19.05 11.82 -5.83
C GLU A 182 18.92 10.41 -6.41
N PHE A 183 18.13 9.57 -5.75
CA PHE A 183 17.82 8.22 -6.17
C PHE A 183 16.34 8.11 -6.52
N ARG A 184 16.04 7.52 -7.67
CA ARG A 184 14.68 7.33 -8.15
C ARG A 184 14.35 5.85 -8.27
N PHE A 185 13.10 5.50 -8.03
CA PHE A 185 12.62 4.15 -8.28
C PHE A 185 11.14 4.14 -8.66
N ALA A 186 10.76 3.18 -9.51
CA ALA A 186 9.40 3.08 -10.00
C ALA A 186 8.99 1.63 -10.29
N GLY A 187 7.68 1.40 -10.37
CA GLY A 187 7.10 0.09 -10.65
C GLY A 187 6.42 -0.49 -9.43
N GLU A 188 6.52 -1.82 -9.27
CA GLU A 188 5.94 -2.59 -8.17
C GLU A 188 7.06 -3.09 -7.24
N PRO A 189 7.48 -2.30 -6.24
CA PRO A 189 8.40 -2.80 -5.23
C PRO A 189 7.79 -3.98 -4.48
N VAL A 190 8.63 -4.89 -4.01
CA VAL A 190 8.19 -6.03 -3.20
C VAL A 190 9.12 -6.20 -2.02
N VAL A 191 8.54 -6.35 -0.83
CA VAL A 191 9.29 -6.80 0.34
C VAL A 191 9.23 -8.32 0.38
N ARG A 192 10.38 -8.97 0.40
CA ARG A 192 10.49 -10.42 0.63
C ARG A 192 11.12 -10.67 1.99
N VAL A 193 10.42 -11.42 2.83
CA VAL A 193 10.87 -11.67 4.20
C VAL A 193 10.35 -13.01 4.72
N THR A 194 11.17 -13.73 5.49
CA THR A 194 10.72 -14.89 6.26
C THR A 194 9.98 -14.40 7.50
N ALA A 195 8.73 -14.82 7.69
CA ALA A 195 7.92 -14.49 8.86
C ALA A 195 7.55 -15.75 9.65
N THR A 196 7.52 -15.68 10.97
CA THR A 196 7.07 -16.74 11.88
C THR A 196 5.88 -16.20 12.69
N PRO A 197 4.64 -16.53 12.30
CA PRO A 197 3.44 -16.05 12.99
C PRO A 197 3.25 -16.76 14.33
N THR A 198 2.84 -16.04 15.37
CA THR A 198 2.53 -16.67 16.69
C THR A 198 1.09 -17.17 16.79
N GLY A 199 0.25 -16.87 15.79
CA GLY A 199 -1.14 -17.30 15.68
C GLY A 199 -1.45 -17.88 14.29
N PRO A 200 -2.67 -18.43 14.09
CA PRO A 200 -3.04 -19.16 12.87
C PRO A 200 -3.38 -18.24 11.68
N GLY A 201 -2.88 -17.01 11.68
CA GLY A 201 -3.16 -15.99 10.69
C GLY A 201 -2.62 -14.63 11.14
N GLY A 202 -3.02 -13.57 10.44
CA GLY A 202 -2.55 -12.21 10.71
C GLY A 202 -2.19 -11.50 9.42
N HIS A 203 -1.78 -10.25 9.55
CA HIS A 203 -1.28 -9.47 8.43
C HIS A 203 0.17 -9.07 8.68
N LEU A 204 0.91 -8.89 7.61
CA LEU A 204 2.16 -8.14 7.61
C LEU A 204 1.96 -6.93 6.69
N THR A 205 2.35 -5.77 7.18
CA THR A 205 2.25 -4.49 6.48
C THR A 205 3.64 -3.92 6.37
N ALA A 206 3.98 -3.39 5.20
CA ALA A 206 5.23 -2.68 4.97
C ALA A 206 4.92 -1.27 4.50
N TYR A 207 5.64 -0.30 5.06
CA TYR A 207 5.66 1.08 4.60
C TYR A 207 7.08 1.42 4.12
N VAL A 208 7.14 2.21 3.06
CA VAL A 208 8.39 2.74 2.50
C VAL A 208 8.37 4.25 2.65
N TYR A 209 9.42 4.81 3.23
CA TYR A 209 9.55 6.23 3.53
C TYR A 209 10.83 6.83 2.95
N ALA A 210 10.78 8.10 2.57
CA ALA A 210 11.95 8.98 2.54
C ALA A 210 12.03 9.69 3.91
N VAL A 211 13.21 9.70 4.51
CA VAL A 211 13.45 10.31 5.82
C VAL A 211 14.53 11.36 5.68
N ASP A 212 14.26 12.60 6.07
CA ASP A 212 15.23 13.69 5.97
C ASP A 212 16.28 13.71 7.11
N GLU A 213 17.10 14.76 7.11
CA GLU A 213 18.17 14.97 8.10
C GLU A 213 17.61 15.32 9.49
N GLU A 214 16.45 15.97 9.55
CA GLU A 214 15.70 16.26 10.78
C GLU A 214 14.98 15.02 11.35
N GLY A 215 14.76 14.00 10.53
CA GLY A 215 14.07 12.77 10.88
C GLY A 215 12.56 12.79 10.56
N ASP A 216 12.09 13.77 9.80
CA ASP A 216 10.73 13.80 9.29
C ASP A 216 10.59 12.75 8.17
N ALA A 217 9.52 11.94 8.26
CA ALA A 217 9.30 10.78 7.40
C ALA A 217 8.15 11.01 6.43
N GLU A 218 8.44 11.06 5.14
CA GLU A 218 7.47 11.14 4.07
C GLU A 218 7.16 9.75 3.51
N ARG A 219 5.88 9.36 3.50
CA ARG A 219 5.47 8.04 3.00
C ARG A 219 5.49 8.01 1.47
N LEU A 220 6.40 7.22 0.91
CA LEU A 220 6.51 6.98 -0.53
C LEU A 220 5.49 5.93 -1.01
N GLY A 221 5.29 4.87 -0.23
CA GLY A 221 4.43 3.76 -0.60
C GLY A 221 4.19 2.80 0.55
N TRP A 222 3.31 1.83 0.34
CA TRP A 222 3.05 0.78 1.32
C TRP A 222 2.37 -0.43 0.68
N GLY A 223 2.29 -1.51 1.45
CA GLY A 223 1.58 -2.73 1.07
C GLY A 223 1.18 -3.54 2.30
N GLN A 224 0.23 -4.44 2.11
CA GLN A 224 -0.20 -5.38 3.16
C GLN A 224 -0.54 -6.73 2.55
N VAL A 225 -0.18 -7.79 3.28
CA VAL A 225 -0.55 -9.16 2.95
C VAL A 225 -1.19 -9.83 4.16
N ASP A 226 -2.27 -10.58 3.93
CA ASP A 226 -2.76 -11.58 4.87
C ASP A 226 -1.86 -12.81 4.75
N LEU A 227 -1.34 -13.30 5.87
CA LEU A 227 -0.31 -14.35 5.89
C LEU A 227 -0.79 -15.69 5.31
N ARG A 228 -2.10 -15.88 5.14
CA ARG A 228 -2.65 -17.02 4.39
C ARG A 228 -2.36 -16.92 2.89
N TYR A 229 -2.06 -15.73 2.39
CA TYR A 229 -1.70 -15.45 1.00
C TYR A 229 -0.25 -14.95 0.91
N ALA A 230 0.62 -15.45 1.80
CA ALA A 230 2.00 -14.98 1.93
C ALA A 230 2.80 -15.03 0.61
N GLN A 231 2.42 -15.89 -0.34
CA GLN A 231 3.08 -16.02 -1.64
C GLN A 231 2.39 -15.23 -2.77
N ASP A 232 1.49 -14.29 -2.45
CA ASP A 232 0.70 -13.50 -3.42
C ASP A 232 -0.08 -14.38 -4.41
N GLY A 233 -0.61 -15.50 -3.90
CA GLY A 233 -1.39 -16.48 -4.66
C GLY A 233 -2.90 -16.23 -4.56
N PRO A 234 -3.71 -16.81 -5.46
CA PRO A 234 -5.17 -16.71 -5.40
C PRO A 234 -5.81 -17.64 -4.35
N GLU A 235 -5.04 -18.57 -3.78
CA GLU A 235 -5.50 -19.57 -2.83
C GLU A 235 -4.92 -19.27 -1.44
N ALA A 236 -5.74 -19.46 -0.41
CA ALA A 236 -5.32 -19.32 0.98
C ALA A 236 -4.64 -20.62 1.46
N ASP A 237 -3.44 -20.46 1.99
CA ASP A 237 -2.71 -21.49 2.71
C ASP A 237 -3.05 -21.52 4.21
N THR A 238 -2.76 -22.64 4.85
CA THR A 238 -2.88 -22.78 6.30
C THR A 238 -1.65 -22.19 6.98
N VAL A 239 -1.86 -21.22 7.85
CA VAL A 239 -0.81 -20.66 8.71
C VAL A 239 -0.71 -21.48 9.99
N VAL A 240 0.43 -22.14 10.20
CA VAL A 240 0.71 -22.90 11.43
C VAL A 240 1.52 -22.02 12.38
N PRO A 241 1.01 -21.74 13.60
CA PRO A 241 1.74 -20.93 14.57
C PRO A 241 3.13 -21.51 14.88
N GLY A 242 4.16 -20.66 14.82
CA GLY A 242 5.55 -21.02 15.10
C GLY A 242 6.29 -21.66 13.94
N GLU A 243 5.64 -21.91 12.79
CA GLU A 243 6.32 -22.33 11.56
C GLU A 243 6.69 -21.11 10.71
N PRO A 244 7.93 -21.06 10.17
CA PRO A 244 8.33 -19.99 9.28
C PRO A 244 7.62 -20.12 7.92
N ILE A 245 7.26 -18.98 7.36
CA ILE A 245 6.67 -18.83 6.03
C ILE A 245 7.44 -17.74 5.28
N ASP A 246 7.77 -18.01 4.02
CA ASP A 246 8.27 -16.99 3.12
C ASP A 246 7.11 -16.04 2.79
N VAL A 247 7.34 -14.73 2.86
CA VAL A 247 6.35 -13.71 2.54
C VAL A 247 6.85 -12.87 1.37
N SER A 248 6.02 -12.76 0.33
CA SER A 248 6.11 -11.80 -0.75
C SER A 248 5.03 -10.75 -0.55
N LEU A 249 5.43 -9.57 -0.10
CA LEU A 249 4.54 -8.47 0.23
C LEU A 249 4.68 -7.38 -0.85
N PRO A 250 3.73 -7.28 -1.80
CA PRO A 250 3.76 -6.25 -2.83
C PRO A 250 3.50 -4.87 -2.23
N ILE A 251 4.32 -3.89 -2.60
CA ILE A 251 4.07 -2.47 -2.36
C ILE A 251 3.30 -1.92 -3.56
N GLU A 252 2.37 -1.01 -3.30
CA GLU A 252 1.62 -0.34 -4.36
C GLU A 252 2.53 0.26 -5.45
N PRO A 253 2.11 0.21 -6.73
CA PRO A 253 2.86 0.86 -7.79
C PRO A 253 3.14 2.32 -7.48
N LEU A 254 4.39 2.74 -7.60
CA LEU A 254 4.85 4.09 -7.25
C LEU A 254 5.94 4.58 -8.22
N ASP A 255 6.16 5.89 -8.24
CA ASP A 255 7.27 6.58 -8.90
C ASP A 255 7.83 7.57 -7.88
N ALA A 256 8.93 7.18 -7.25
CA ALA A 256 9.43 7.80 -6.04
C ALA A 256 10.83 8.40 -6.25
N VAL A 257 11.07 9.48 -5.52
CA VAL A 257 12.33 10.21 -5.41
C VAL A 257 12.77 10.16 -3.95
N VAL A 258 14.03 9.83 -3.73
CA VAL A 258 14.75 10.01 -2.47
C VAL A 258 15.83 11.06 -2.74
N GLU A 259 15.68 12.22 -2.13
CA GLU A 259 16.57 13.36 -2.38
C GLU A 259 17.98 13.14 -1.79
N THR A 260 18.91 13.99 -2.20
CA THR A 260 20.26 14.00 -1.62
C THR A 260 20.18 14.33 -0.13
N GLY A 261 20.86 13.54 0.71
CA GLY A 261 20.83 13.69 2.17
C GLY A 261 19.69 12.94 2.86
N GLN A 262 18.65 12.53 2.13
CA GLN A 262 17.58 11.70 2.68
C GLN A 262 18.01 10.23 2.80
N ARG A 263 17.32 9.49 3.66
CA ARG A 263 17.44 8.04 3.84
C ARG A 263 16.19 7.35 3.29
N LEU A 264 16.36 6.13 2.78
CA LEU A 264 15.24 5.24 2.49
C LEU A 264 14.97 4.40 3.73
N ALA A 265 13.71 4.30 4.13
CA ALA A 265 13.31 3.48 5.28
C ALA A 265 12.20 2.48 4.94
N VAL A 266 12.31 1.28 5.50
CA VAL A 266 11.27 0.24 5.47
C VAL A 266 10.77 0.00 6.89
N VAL A 267 9.46 0.09 7.08
CA VAL A 267 8.81 -0.16 8.38
C VAL A 267 7.84 -1.33 8.25
N LEU A 268 8.12 -2.42 8.98
CA LEU A 268 7.27 -3.61 9.04
C LEU A 268 6.37 -3.58 10.28
N HIS A 269 5.08 -3.86 10.12
CA HIS A 269 4.08 -3.79 11.19
C HIS A 269 2.96 -4.83 10.99
N GLN A 270 2.32 -5.28 12.07
CA GLN A 270 1.27 -6.33 12.02
C GLN A 270 -0.15 -5.77 11.74
N GLY A 271 -0.37 -4.47 11.91
CA GLY A 271 -1.69 -3.83 11.80
C GLY A 271 -1.86 -2.88 10.62
N THR A 272 -3.14 -2.56 10.34
CA THR A 272 -3.55 -1.52 9.38
C THR A 272 -3.78 -0.17 10.05
N VAL A 273 -3.77 0.86 9.22
CA VAL A 273 -4.36 2.18 9.47
C VAL A 273 -5.52 2.40 8.48
N GLY A 274 -6.56 3.10 8.93
CA GLY A 274 -7.62 3.70 8.10
C GLY A 274 -8.34 2.81 7.07
N GLY A 275 -9.54 2.36 7.40
CA GLY A 275 -10.51 1.84 6.40
C GLY A 275 -10.18 0.47 5.81
N ARG A 276 -9.09 -0.19 6.23
CA ARG A 276 -8.68 -1.51 5.74
C ARG A 276 -8.99 -2.62 6.74
N THR A 277 -9.06 -3.86 6.26
CA THR A 277 -9.41 -5.04 7.07
C THR A 277 -8.39 -5.30 8.17
N TYR A 278 -8.83 -5.12 9.42
CA TYR A 278 -8.06 -5.51 10.60
C TYR A 278 -8.02 -7.03 10.73
N SER A 279 -6.92 -7.57 11.26
CA SER A 279 -7.00 -8.90 11.87
C SER A 279 -7.90 -8.78 13.11
N PRO A 280 -9.00 -9.55 13.22
CA PRO A 280 -9.87 -9.50 14.40
C PRO A 280 -9.17 -10.01 15.67
N THR A 281 -8.09 -10.77 15.52
CA THR A 281 -7.23 -11.25 16.61
C THR A 281 -5.77 -11.11 16.20
N PRO A 282 -5.20 -9.88 16.25
CA PRO A 282 -3.82 -9.67 15.87
C PRO A 282 -2.90 -10.39 16.85
N THR A 283 -2.10 -11.33 16.34
CA THR A 283 -1.03 -11.99 17.08
C THR A 283 0.32 -11.50 16.59
N PRO A 284 1.33 -11.35 17.46
CA PRO A 284 2.66 -10.96 17.05
C PRO A 284 3.21 -11.83 15.91
N VAL A 285 4.00 -11.22 15.05
CA VAL A 285 4.71 -11.89 13.95
C VAL A 285 6.19 -11.62 14.14
N THR A 286 6.99 -12.67 14.19
CA THR A 286 8.45 -12.54 14.17
C THR A 286 8.90 -12.49 12.72
N VAL A 287 9.71 -11.51 12.33
CA VAL A 287 10.29 -11.39 10.99
C VAL A 287 11.79 -11.63 11.06
N GLU A 288 12.33 -12.35 10.09
CA GLU A 288 13.76 -12.55 9.95
C GLU A 288 14.41 -11.32 9.31
N THR A 289 15.59 -10.97 9.81
CA THR A 289 16.45 -9.90 9.30
C THR A 289 17.81 -10.49 8.93
N GLY A 290 18.60 -9.81 8.11
CA GLY A 290 19.79 -10.37 7.46
C GLY A 290 19.44 -11.35 6.34
N GLY A 291 20.44 -12.04 5.80
CA GLY A 291 20.27 -12.91 4.64
C GLY A 291 19.68 -12.18 3.43
N ASP A 292 18.86 -12.89 2.66
CA ASP A 292 18.23 -12.37 1.44
C ASP A 292 16.90 -11.63 1.70
N ASN A 293 16.56 -11.36 2.96
CA ASN A 293 15.35 -10.60 3.33
C ASN A 293 15.54 -9.13 2.93
N GLY A 294 14.61 -8.55 2.16
CA GLY A 294 14.85 -7.25 1.53
C GLY A 294 13.66 -6.63 0.82
N LEU A 295 13.80 -5.34 0.52
CA LEU A 295 13.00 -4.59 -0.45
C LEU A 295 13.65 -4.72 -1.83
N PHE A 296 12.88 -5.18 -2.82
CA PHE A 296 13.30 -5.34 -4.20
C PHE A 296 12.48 -4.40 -5.08
N LEU A 297 13.15 -3.61 -5.91
CA LEU A 297 12.55 -2.55 -6.71
C LEU A 297 13.32 -2.34 -8.02
N ARG A 298 12.87 -1.38 -8.85
CA ARG A 298 13.62 -0.94 -10.03
C ARG A 298 14.02 0.52 -9.85
N GLY A 299 15.32 0.75 -9.64
CA GLY A 299 15.89 2.06 -9.29
C GLY A 299 16.86 2.59 -10.34
N TRP A 300 17.05 3.89 -10.36
CA TRP A 300 18.02 4.59 -11.20
C TRP A 300 18.39 5.94 -10.59
N GLY A 301 19.44 6.57 -11.13
CA GLY A 301 20.07 7.72 -10.49
C GLY A 301 20.76 7.32 -9.17
N GLY A 302 21.39 8.30 -8.52
CA GLY A 302 22.01 8.13 -7.22
C GLY A 302 23.28 7.26 -7.21
N ASP A 303 24.22 7.58 -6.32
CA ASP A 303 25.19 6.60 -5.85
C ASP A 303 24.53 5.84 -4.70
N LEU A 304 24.26 4.55 -4.89
CA LEU A 304 23.68 3.72 -3.85
C LEU A 304 24.55 3.78 -2.58
N PRO A 305 23.96 3.89 -1.38
CA PRO A 305 24.72 3.95 -0.15
C PRO A 305 25.60 2.70 -0.02
N ALA A 306 26.89 2.94 0.22
CA ALA A 306 27.85 1.86 0.45
C ALA A 306 27.52 1.18 1.79
N PRO A 307 27.67 -0.15 1.91
CA PRO A 307 27.50 -0.81 3.17
C PRO A 307 28.69 -0.46 4.07
N GLU A 308 28.54 0.53 4.96
CA GLU A 308 29.50 0.68 6.05
C GLU A 308 29.26 -0.43 7.09
N ALA A 309 30.35 -1.09 7.50
CA ALA A 309 30.37 -1.98 8.64
C ALA A 309 30.44 -1.11 9.90
N VAL A 310 29.30 -0.73 10.46
CA VAL A 310 29.25 -0.08 11.78
C VAL A 310 29.25 -1.18 12.85
N PRO A 311 30.30 -1.30 13.69
CA PRO A 311 30.31 -2.28 14.77
C PRO A 311 29.25 -1.92 15.81
N THR A 312 28.50 -2.94 16.23
CA THR A 312 27.47 -2.94 17.26
C THR A 312 27.83 -2.12 18.51
N GLY A 313 27.04 -1.09 18.79
CA GLY A 313 26.88 -0.57 20.15
C GLY A 313 25.93 -1.48 20.92
N THR A 314 26.36 -1.96 22.08
CA THR A 314 25.56 -2.77 22.99
C THR A 314 24.36 -1.97 23.48
N ARG A 315 23.15 -2.45 23.18
CA ARG A 315 21.91 -1.92 23.75
C ARG A 315 21.76 -2.45 25.17
N GLU A 316 22.05 -1.61 26.16
CA GLU A 316 21.68 -1.87 27.56
C GLU A 316 20.14 -1.88 27.69
N VAL A 317 19.61 -3.00 28.15
CA VAL A 317 18.24 -3.13 28.63
C VAL A 317 18.19 -2.65 30.07
N ASP A 318 17.75 -1.41 30.28
CA ASP A 318 17.37 -0.93 31.61
C ASP A 318 15.84 -0.77 31.74
N ALA A 319 15.35 -1.27 32.87
CA ALA A 319 13.96 -1.59 33.15
C ALA A 319 13.12 -0.43 33.69
N SER A 320 11.81 -0.54 33.47
CA SER A 320 10.68 -0.20 34.38
C SER A 320 10.56 1.21 34.97
N ALA A 321 9.40 1.86 34.73
CA ALA A 321 8.36 2.09 35.76
C ALA A 321 7.23 2.99 35.23
N TYR A 322 5.98 2.53 35.25
CA TYR A 322 4.87 3.25 35.89
C TYR A 322 3.65 2.33 36.04
N THR A 323 3.25 2.16 37.29
CA THR A 323 2.10 1.39 37.78
C THR A 323 0.95 2.32 38.16
N GLY A 324 -0.28 1.94 37.82
CA GLY A 324 -1.53 2.49 38.39
C GLY A 324 -2.66 2.44 37.36
N GLY A 325 -3.83 1.86 37.58
CA GLY A 325 -4.44 1.21 38.74
C GLY A 325 -5.88 0.84 38.38
N GLN A 326 -6.39 -0.21 39.05
CA GLN A 326 -7.78 -0.65 39.20
C GLN A 326 -8.54 -1.28 38.01
N THR A 327 -8.50 -2.61 38.04
CA THR A 327 -9.54 -3.61 37.75
C THR A 327 -10.97 -3.16 37.42
N SER A 328 -11.47 -3.66 36.29
CA SER A 328 -12.58 -4.62 36.30
C SER A 328 -12.23 -5.78 35.36
N ARG A 329 -12.07 -6.99 35.94
CA ARG A 329 -11.84 -8.24 35.21
C ARG A 329 -13.18 -8.73 34.70
N GLN A 330 -13.32 -8.95 33.39
CA GLN A 330 -14.26 -9.94 32.89
C GLN A 330 -13.47 -11.20 32.57
N THR A 331 -13.78 -12.29 33.26
CA THR A 331 -13.28 -13.63 32.94
C THR A 331 -14.19 -14.21 31.87
N VAL A 332 -13.69 -14.32 30.65
CA VAL A 332 -14.31 -15.19 29.64
C VAL A 332 -13.71 -16.57 29.83
N VAL A 333 -14.52 -17.52 30.28
CA VAL A 333 -14.17 -18.94 30.24
C VAL A 333 -14.60 -19.46 28.88
N VAL A 334 -13.64 -19.73 28.00
CA VAL A 334 -13.89 -20.50 26.78
C VAL A 334 -13.55 -21.96 27.10
N ASP A 335 -14.59 -22.77 27.25
CA ASP A 335 -14.44 -24.23 27.21
C ASP A 335 -14.56 -24.64 25.74
N THR A 336 -13.44 -24.99 25.12
CA THR A 336 -13.43 -25.77 23.88
C THR A 336 -12.75 -27.10 24.16
N PRO A 337 -13.50 -28.20 24.32
CA PRO A 337 -13.01 -29.46 23.78
C PRO A 337 -13.22 -29.38 22.26
N ILE A 338 -12.22 -29.70 21.43
CA ILE A 338 -12.26 -30.71 20.35
C ILE A 338 -10.85 -30.77 19.76
N GLU A 339 -10.15 -31.88 19.97
CA GLU A 339 -9.05 -32.32 19.10
C GLU A 339 -9.64 -32.76 17.75
N GLY A 340 -9.18 -32.16 16.65
CA GLY A 340 -9.56 -32.55 15.28
C GLY A 340 -9.36 -31.42 14.26
N PRO A 341 -9.20 -31.73 12.96
CA PRO A 341 -9.04 -30.72 11.91
C PRO A 341 -10.30 -29.86 11.83
N VAL A 342 -10.11 -28.55 11.90
CA VAL A 342 -11.18 -27.57 11.79
C VAL A 342 -11.53 -27.44 10.31
N GLU A 343 -12.53 -28.19 9.86
CA GLU A 343 -13.27 -27.81 8.64
C GLU A 343 -14.18 -26.62 8.97
N ASP A 344 -14.19 -25.64 8.06
CA ASP A 344 -14.99 -24.42 8.14
C ASP A 344 -16.45 -24.71 8.50
N VAL A 345 -16.85 -24.36 9.72
CA VAL A 345 -18.27 -24.22 10.07
C VAL A 345 -18.63 -22.74 10.03
N VAL A 346 -19.07 -22.27 8.87
CA VAL A 346 -19.78 -20.99 8.76
C VAL A 346 -21.09 -21.12 9.56
N PRO A 347 -21.33 -20.32 10.62
CA PRO A 347 -22.56 -20.40 11.37
C PRO A 347 -23.75 -20.00 10.50
N ALA A 348 -24.79 -20.83 10.44
CA ALA A 348 -25.96 -20.61 9.59
C ALA A 348 -26.80 -19.37 9.96
N SER A 349 -26.53 -18.73 11.10
CA SER A 349 -27.17 -17.48 11.51
C SER A 349 -26.43 -16.82 12.68
N TRP A 350 -26.47 -15.49 12.72
CA TRP A 350 -25.94 -14.67 13.82
C TRP A 350 -27.10 -14.12 14.66
N ASN A 351 -27.00 -14.22 15.99
CA ASN A 351 -27.89 -13.49 16.91
C ASN A 351 -27.15 -12.26 17.42
N VAL A 352 -27.57 -11.07 16.97
CA VAL A 352 -27.06 -9.79 17.45
C VAL A 352 -27.96 -9.29 18.58
N TYR A 353 -27.40 -9.09 19.77
CA TYR A 353 -28.10 -8.43 20.87
C TYR A 353 -27.70 -6.95 20.88
N VAL A 354 -28.69 -6.05 20.80
CA VAL A 354 -28.51 -4.62 21.02
C VAL A 354 -29.01 -4.31 22.42
N GLU A 355 -28.11 -3.94 23.34
CA GLU A 355 -28.51 -3.34 24.61
C GLU A 355 -28.74 -1.85 24.42
N ASP A 356 -30.00 -1.41 24.58
CA ASP A 356 -30.34 0.01 24.63
C ASP A 356 -29.81 0.61 25.95
N SER A 357 -28.73 1.39 25.87
CA SER A 357 -28.30 2.24 26.99
C SER A 357 -29.32 3.37 27.24
N PRO A 358 -29.84 3.53 28.48
CA PRO A 358 -30.87 4.51 28.79
C PRO A 358 -30.22 5.86 29.16
N ASP A 359 -29.71 6.61 28.19
CA ASP A 359 -29.47 8.05 28.43
C ASP A 359 -29.50 8.88 27.14
N VAL A 360 -30.70 9.12 26.61
CA VAL A 360 -31.00 10.31 25.81
C VAL A 360 -32.41 10.78 26.16
N SER A 361 -32.49 12.02 26.65
CA SER A 361 -33.70 12.69 27.11
C SER A 361 -34.76 12.81 26.00
N ARG A 362 -36.01 12.43 26.32
CA ARG A 362 -37.22 12.68 25.51
C ARG A 362 -37.83 14.04 25.88
N PRO A 363 -38.47 14.79 24.95
CA PRO A 363 -39.91 14.63 24.61
C PRO A 363 -40.19 14.84 23.09
N ARG A 364 -41.28 14.44 22.41
CA ARG A 364 -42.68 14.06 22.69
C ARG A 364 -43.22 13.20 21.51
N ARG A 365 -44.24 12.37 21.78
CA ARG A 365 -44.83 11.30 20.94
C ARG A 365 -45.64 11.74 19.71
N ALA A 366 -45.67 10.89 18.66
CA ALA A 366 -46.88 10.26 18.11
C ALA A 366 -46.52 8.92 17.39
N PRO A 367 -47.40 7.89 17.37
CA PRO A 367 -47.02 6.52 17.03
C PRO A 367 -47.48 6.06 15.64
N VAL A 368 -46.63 5.40 14.84
CA VAL A 368 -47.11 4.60 13.70
C VAL A 368 -46.29 3.31 13.53
N ARG A 369 -47.01 2.19 13.76
CA ARG A 369 -46.91 0.78 13.31
C ARG A 369 -45.57 0.22 12.81
N ARG A 370 -45.12 -0.84 13.50
CA ARG A 370 -44.18 -1.87 13.02
C ARG A 370 -44.83 -2.71 11.91
N THR A 371 -44.12 -2.89 10.80
CA THR A 371 -44.33 -3.99 9.84
C THR A 371 -42.99 -4.70 9.65
N THR A 372 -42.93 -5.95 10.07
CA THR A 372 -41.84 -6.89 9.78
C THR A 372 -42.06 -7.49 8.40
N THR A 373 -41.08 -7.34 7.50
CA THR A 373 -41.01 -8.12 6.25
C THR A 373 -39.72 -8.93 6.26
N SER A 374 -39.86 -10.25 6.33
CA SER A 374 -38.79 -11.22 6.09
C SER A 374 -38.69 -11.45 4.58
N LEU A 375 -37.51 -11.25 4.00
CA LEU A 375 -37.21 -11.62 2.61
C LEU A 375 -36.41 -12.94 2.63
N ALA A 376 -37.00 -13.99 2.07
CA ALA A 376 -36.34 -15.25 1.77
C ALA A 376 -35.80 -15.23 0.32
N PRO A 377 -34.68 -15.91 0.01
CA PRO A 377 -34.08 -15.90 -1.32
C PRO A 377 -34.84 -16.82 -2.32
N PRO A 378 -34.72 -16.56 -3.64
CA PRO A 378 -35.47 -17.28 -4.66
C PRO A 378 -34.89 -18.67 -4.97
N ARG A 379 -35.78 -19.64 -5.21
CA ARG A 379 -35.43 -21.00 -5.69
C ARG A 379 -35.28 -21.01 -7.20
N TYR A 380 -34.13 -21.46 -7.70
CA TYR A 380 -33.95 -21.87 -9.10
C TYR A 380 -34.57 -23.26 -9.31
N ALA A 381 -35.46 -23.39 -10.29
CA ALA A 381 -36.03 -24.66 -10.72
C ALA A 381 -35.28 -25.17 -11.96
N SER A 382 -34.72 -26.38 -11.90
CA SER A 382 -34.25 -27.10 -13.08
C SER A 382 -35.41 -27.89 -13.70
N THR A 383 -35.60 -27.73 -15.01
CA THR A 383 -36.54 -28.54 -15.80
C THR A 383 -35.76 -29.60 -16.55
N ALA A 384 -35.95 -30.86 -16.17
CA ALA A 384 -35.64 -32.01 -17.01
C ALA A 384 -36.71 -33.08 -16.80
N SER A 385 -37.54 -33.32 -17.81
CA SER A 385 -38.19 -34.63 -17.97
C SER A 385 -38.53 -34.86 -19.44
N GLY A 386 -37.96 -35.92 -19.99
CA GLY A 386 -38.43 -36.58 -21.19
C GLY A 386 -39.02 -37.94 -20.83
N GLY A 387 -40.06 -38.33 -21.55
CA GLY A 387 -40.44 -39.72 -21.83
C GLY A 387 -41.27 -40.47 -20.78
N ARG A 388 -42.57 -40.56 -21.01
CA ARG A 388 -43.22 -41.75 -21.59
C ARG A 388 -44.57 -41.41 -22.19
#